data_AF-A0A5D2N8P6-F1
#
_entry.id   AF-A0A5D2N8P6-F1
#
_cell.length_a   1.000
_cell.length_b   1.000
_cell.length_c   1.000
_cell.angle_alpha   90.00
_cell.angle_beta   90.00
_cell.angle_gamma   90.00
#
_symmetry.space_group_name_H-M   'P 1'
#
loop_
_entity.id
_entity.type
_entity.pdbx_description
1 polymer ?
#
loop_
_entity_poly.entity_id
_entity_poly.type
_entity_poly.pdbx_seq_one_letter_code
_entity_poly.pdbx_strand_id
1 'polypeptide(L)'
;MYHPSARSKTLLVLLPISALVLVLLSSVALLTNSPKATQLQHLHVHNHLQIAHSACEGTLYPDLCVSTISVLPDLASKTLPELIQATLNQTMYEVRLSSANCTGIEKRIKSYSKREEAAINDCLELFDDTLEELKVALADLVPKKLAVSRNYHDLQTFLSAAMTNQYTCLDGFARSKGNVRNIIKKGLHNITHHVSNSLVMLKKVPGVNKSKSEYFPQQGRLKNGFPSSLSRQDRKLLQASVNETESDLIVAKDGTGNFTTINDAVAAAPNNSNTRFVIYIKAGSYFENVEVVKKKKMLMFVGDGIGKTVVKANRNVVDGFTTFRSATVAVVGEGFIAKGITFENSAGPSKHQAVALRSGSDLSAFYKCSFVAYQDTLYVHSLRQFYRECNIYGTVDFIFGNAAVVFQDCNLYARKPNPNQKNIFTAQGREDPNQNTGISILNCKIAAAADLVPVKSSFKTYLGRPWKEYSRTVIMRSYIDDSVDPADG
;
A
#
# COMPACT_ATOMS: atom_id res chain seq x y z
N MET A 1 15.00 -78.27 -30.00
CA MET A 1 15.41 -79.33 -30.95
C MET A 1 14.60 -79.17 -32.22
N TYR A 2 15.29 -79.14 -33.36
CA TYR A 2 14.79 -79.35 -34.73
C TYR A 2 13.88 -78.30 -35.42
N HIS A 3 14.52 -77.60 -36.37
CA HIS A 3 13.93 -77.20 -37.66
C HIS A 3 13.58 -78.44 -38.52
N PRO A 4 12.62 -78.33 -39.46
CA PRO A 4 12.95 -78.15 -40.90
C PRO A 4 11.97 -77.14 -41.57
N SER A 5 12.26 -76.31 -42.59
CA SER A 5 12.97 -76.37 -43.88
C SER A 5 12.23 -77.11 -45.03
N ALA A 6 11.70 -76.34 -46.00
CA ALA A 6 11.69 -76.57 -47.47
C ALA A 6 10.90 -75.41 -48.14
N ARG A 7 11.46 -74.53 -49.01
CA ARG A 7 11.79 -74.65 -50.46
C ARG A 7 10.59 -75.10 -51.31
N SER A 8 10.26 -74.60 -52.51
CA SER A 8 10.79 -73.62 -53.49
C SER A 8 9.83 -73.64 -54.72
N LYS A 9 9.75 -72.53 -55.49
CA LYS A 9 9.66 -72.41 -56.99
C LYS A 9 8.98 -71.08 -57.39
N THR A 10 9.69 -69.96 -57.59
CA THR A 10 10.21 -69.41 -58.88
C THR A 10 9.32 -69.53 -60.11
N LEU A 11 8.91 -68.39 -60.68
CA LEU A 11 9.05 -68.13 -62.12
C LEU A 11 9.28 -66.63 -62.40
N LEU A 12 10.36 -66.35 -63.15
CA LEU A 12 10.78 -65.06 -63.69
C LEU A 12 9.90 -64.65 -64.89
N VAL A 13 9.69 -63.35 -65.07
CA VAL A 13 9.53 -62.73 -66.41
C VAL A 13 10.43 -61.49 -66.50
N LEU A 14 11.13 -61.41 -67.63
CA LEU A 14 12.25 -60.54 -67.97
C LEU A 14 11.85 -59.11 -68.35
N LEU A 15 12.76 -58.17 -68.07
CA LEU A 15 12.82 -56.78 -68.54
C LEU A 15 13.04 -56.67 -70.05
N PRO A 16 12.85 -55.46 -70.63
CA PRO A 16 14.07 -54.76 -71.03
C PRO A 16 14.11 -53.27 -70.64
N ILE A 17 15.31 -52.88 -70.23
CA ILE A 17 15.77 -51.52 -69.98
C ILE A 17 16.15 -50.91 -71.34
N SER A 18 15.40 -49.92 -71.84
CA SER A 18 15.93 -48.89 -72.76
C SER A 18 14.96 -47.73 -72.96
N ALA A 19 14.90 -46.80 -72.01
CA ALA A 19 14.47 -45.41 -72.24
C ALA A 19 14.83 -44.54 -71.02
N LEU A 20 16.12 -44.51 -70.67
CA LEU A 20 16.71 -43.39 -69.95
C LEU A 20 17.48 -42.57 -70.99
N VAL A 21 17.52 -41.25 -70.80
CA VAL A 21 18.22 -40.22 -71.61
C VAL A 21 17.29 -39.51 -72.63
N LEU A 22 16.44 -38.60 -72.12
CA LEU A 22 16.14 -37.28 -72.76
C LEU A 22 15.11 -36.38 -72.01
N VAL A 23 14.74 -36.69 -70.75
CA VAL A 23 13.96 -35.74 -69.90
C VAL A 23 14.78 -35.27 -68.68
N LEU A 24 16.09 -35.12 -68.85
CA LEU A 24 17.04 -34.69 -67.81
C LEU A 24 17.46 -33.21 -67.90
N LEU A 25 16.63 -32.31 -68.46
CA LEU A 25 16.97 -30.88 -68.55
C LEU A 25 15.83 -29.87 -68.30
N SER A 26 14.80 -30.20 -67.50
CA SER A 26 13.82 -29.16 -67.09
C SER A 26 13.14 -29.36 -65.73
N SER A 27 13.76 -30.05 -64.77
CA SER A 27 13.25 -30.13 -63.39
C SER A 27 14.34 -30.18 -62.32
N VAL A 28 15.48 -29.52 -62.56
CA VAL A 28 16.45 -29.17 -61.50
C VAL A 28 16.22 -27.72 -61.10
N ALA A 29 15.08 -27.46 -60.46
CA ALA A 29 14.83 -26.21 -59.74
C ALA A 29 13.65 -26.38 -58.79
N LEU A 30 13.74 -27.27 -57.79
CA LEU A 30 12.84 -27.28 -56.61
C LEU A 30 13.33 -28.22 -55.49
N LEU A 31 14.63 -28.24 -55.20
CA LEU A 31 15.17 -28.80 -53.95
C LEU A 31 16.31 -27.91 -53.42
N THR A 32 15.94 -26.68 -53.05
CA THR A 32 16.71 -25.84 -52.12
C THR A 32 15.75 -25.11 -51.18
N ASN A 33 14.92 -25.85 -50.44
CA ASN A 33 14.28 -25.29 -49.25
C ASN A 33 15.31 -25.20 -48.13
N SER A 34 15.99 -24.05 -48.13
CA SER A 34 16.85 -23.50 -47.09
C SER A 34 16.22 -23.60 -45.69
N PRO A 35 17.00 -23.76 -44.60
CA PRO A 35 16.52 -23.74 -43.21
C PRO A 35 16.22 -22.30 -42.74
N LYS A 36 15.43 -21.54 -43.51
CA LYS A 36 15.15 -20.13 -43.19
C LYS A 36 14.00 -19.94 -42.19
N ALA A 37 13.06 -20.88 -42.11
CA ALA A 37 11.92 -20.76 -41.19
C ALA A 37 12.34 -20.92 -39.71
N THR A 38 13.19 -21.90 -39.41
CA THR A 38 13.73 -22.13 -38.06
C THR A 38 14.66 -21.01 -37.61
N GLN A 39 15.50 -20.48 -38.51
CA GLN A 39 16.42 -19.39 -38.19
C GLN A 39 15.68 -18.07 -37.96
N LEU A 40 14.64 -17.76 -38.74
CA LEU A 40 13.80 -16.56 -38.56
C LEU A 40 12.96 -16.63 -37.28
N GLN A 41 12.38 -17.78 -36.96
CA GLN A 41 11.67 -18.00 -35.68
C GLN A 41 12.63 -17.90 -34.49
N HIS A 42 13.82 -18.49 -34.58
CA HIS A 42 14.82 -18.42 -33.51
C HIS A 42 15.38 -17.00 -33.32
N LEU A 43 15.56 -16.23 -34.40
CA LEU A 43 15.96 -14.82 -34.36
C LEU A 43 14.84 -13.94 -33.79
N HIS A 44 13.59 -14.23 -34.13
CA HIS A 44 12.42 -13.52 -33.62
C HIS A 44 12.19 -13.78 -32.12
N VAL A 45 12.30 -15.04 -31.68
CA VAL A 45 12.23 -15.42 -30.26
C VAL A 45 13.39 -14.80 -29.47
N HIS A 46 14.61 -14.80 -30.03
CA HIS A 46 15.75 -14.17 -29.39
C HIS A 46 15.56 -12.65 -29.24
N ASN A 47 15.16 -11.95 -30.31
CA ASN A 47 14.91 -10.50 -30.26
C ASN A 47 13.76 -10.14 -29.30
N HIS A 48 12.67 -10.93 -29.31
CA HIS A 48 11.54 -10.79 -28.39
C HIS A 48 11.98 -10.89 -26.93
N LEU A 49 12.80 -11.89 -26.60
CA LEU A 49 13.34 -12.07 -25.26
C LEU A 49 14.32 -10.95 -24.85
N GLN A 50 15.15 -10.46 -25.78
CA GLN A 50 16.06 -9.33 -25.52
C GLN A 50 15.29 -8.04 -25.16
N ILE A 51 14.17 -7.76 -25.84
CA ILE A 51 13.30 -6.63 -25.52
C ILE A 51 12.74 -6.76 -24.09
N ALA A 52 12.29 -7.96 -23.71
CA ALA A 52 11.81 -8.22 -22.36
C ALA A 52 12.91 -7.99 -21.32
N HIS A 53 14.12 -8.50 -21.55
CA HIS A 53 15.26 -8.27 -20.65
C HIS A 53 15.61 -6.77 -20.52
N SER A 54 15.61 -6.02 -21.61
CA SER A 54 15.90 -4.58 -21.59
C SER A 54 14.84 -3.80 -20.77
N ALA A 55 13.55 -4.10 -20.98
CA ALA A 55 12.48 -3.49 -20.20
C ALA A 55 12.62 -3.78 -18.69
N CYS A 56 12.98 -5.02 -18.34
CA CYS A 56 13.11 -5.53 -16.98
C CYS A 56 14.46 -5.26 -16.30
N GLU A 57 15.43 -4.67 -16.99
CA GLU A 57 16.77 -4.41 -16.46
C GLU A 57 16.73 -3.61 -15.13
N GLY A 58 17.48 -4.02 -14.11
CA GLY A 58 17.53 -3.31 -12.83
C GLY A 58 16.26 -3.40 -11.97
N THR A 59 15.26 -4.19 -12.39
CA THR A 59 14.16 -4.59 -11.50
C THR A 59 14.66 -5.54 -10.40
N LEU A 60 13.99 -5.59 -9.25
CA LEU A 60 14.39 -6.47 -8.14
C LEU A 60 14.07 -7.95 -8.41
N TYR A 61 13.09 -8.21 -9.29
CA TYR A 61 12.66 -9.56 -9.65
C TYR A 61 12.68 -9.75 -11.17
N PRO A 62 13.86 -9.76 -11.81
CA PRO A 62 13.99 -9.70 -13.27
C PRO A 62 13.40 -10.91 -13.97
N ASP A 63 13.56 -12.13 -13.44
CA ASP A 63 13.01 -13.34 -14.06
C ASP A 63 11.47 -13.31 -14.10
N LEU A 64 10.86 -12.87 -13.00
CA LEU A 64 9.41 -12.69 -12.92
C LEU A 64 8.95 -11.63 -13.92
N CYS A 65 9.64 -10.49 -13.98
CA CYS A 65 9.35 -9.42 -14.95
C CYS A 65 9.38 -9.94 -16.39
N VAL A 66 10.48 -10.59 -16.78
CA VAL A 66 10.70 -11.09 -18.14
C VAL A 66 9.63 -12.12 -18.49
N SER A 67 9.39 -13.10 -17.61
CA SER A 67 8.39 -14.16 -17.86
C SER A 67 6.96 -13.62 -18.04
N THR A 68 6.62 -12.50 -17.41
CA THR A 68 5.30 -11.88 -17.53
C THR A 68 5.12 -11.09 -18.81
N ILE A 69 6.16 -10.39 -19.29
CA ILE A 69 6.02 -9.56 -20.50
C ILE A 69 6.40 -10.30 -21.78
N SER A 70 7.20 -11.37 -21.68
CA SER A 70 7.61 -12.19 -22.84
C SER A 70 6.47 -13.00 -23.45
N VAL A 71 5.31 -13.09 -22.80
CA VAL A 71 4.12 -13.74 -23.36
C VAL A 71 3.24 -12.77 -24.14
N LEU A 72 3.57 -11.48 -24.17
CA LEU A 72 2.76 -10.48 -24.84
C LEU A 72 2.94 -10.55 -26.37
N PRO A 73 1.83 -10.51 -27.14
CA PRO A 73 1.90 -10.40 -28.58
C PRO A 73 2.49 -9.04 -28.97
N ASP A 74 3.24 -9.01 -30.08
CA ASP A 74 3.83 -7.81 -30.66
C ASP A 74 4.69 -7.00 -29.67
N LEU A 75 5.39 -7.68 -28.75
CA LEU A 75 6.19 -7.05 -27.68
C LEU A 75 7.13 -5.95 -28.20
N ALA A 76 7.75 -6.15 -29.37
CA ALA A 76 8.64 -5.18 -30.00
C ALA A 76 7.99 -3.83 -30.31
N SER A 77 6.66 -3.78 -30.42
CA SER A 77 5.90 -2.55 -30.68
C SER A 77 5.46 -1.82 -29.40
N LYS A 78 5.55 -2.48 -28.24
CA LYS A 78 5.00 -1.97 -26.98
C LYS A 78 5.91 -0.96 -26.30
N THR A 79 5.32 0.13 -25.86
CA THR A 79 5.96 1.15 -25.03
C THR A 79 6.06 0.70 -23.56
N LEU A 80 6.98 1.28 -22.79
CA LEU A 80 7.08 1.00 -21.35
C LEU A 80 5.75 1.15 -20.58
N PRO A 81 4.94 2.22 -20.79
CA PRO A 81 3.60 2.30 -20.19
C PRO A 81 2.71 1.10 -20.52
N GLU A 82 2.71 0.59 -21.75
CA GLU A 82 1.92 -0.57 -22.14
C GLU A 82 2.44 -1.87 -21.49
N LEU A 83 3.75 -2.00 -21.30
CA LEU A 83 4.35 -3.12 -20.57
C LEU A 83 3.99 -3.07 -19.07
N ILE A 84 4.00 -1.86 -18.49
CA ILE A 84 3.54 -1.65 -17.10
C ILE A 84 2.06 -2.00 -16.99
N GLN A 85 1.19 -1.52 -17.90
CA GLN A 85 -0.22 -1.88 -17.91
C GLN A 85 -0.45 -3.39 -17.97
N ALA A 86 0.28 -4.10 -18.84
CA ALA A 86 0.21 -5.55 -18.92
C ALA A 86 0.61 -6.23 -17.59
N THR A 87 1.69 -5.74 -16.97
CA THR A 87 2.14 -6.21 -15.66
C THR A 87 1.09 -5.95 -14.58
N LEU A 88 0.49 -4.76 -14.54
CA LEU A 88 -0.56 -4.43 -13.56
C LEU A 88 -1.84 -5.26 -13.78
N ASN A 89 -2.22 -5.55 -15.02
CA ASN A 89 -3.34 -6.45 -15.32
C ASN A 89 -3.06 -7.86 -14.79
N GLN A 90 -1.84 -8.37 -14.94
CA GLN A 90 -1.41 -9.64 -14.34
C GLN A 90 -1.47 -9.58 -12.82
N THR A 91 -0.94 -8.51 -12.20
CA THR A 91 -1.02 -8.28 -10.75
C THR A 91 -2.47 -8.31 -10.27
N MET A 92 -3.40 -7.62 -10.95
CA MET A 92 -4.81 -7.61 -10.58
C MET A 92 -5.45 -9.01 -10.69
N TYR A 93 -5.05 -9.81 -11.66
CA TYR A 93 -5.48 -11.21 -11.75
C TYR A 93 -5.01 -12.02 -10.52
N GLU A 94 -3.76 -11.84 -10.11
CA GLU A 94 -3.19 -12.53 -8.94
C GLU A 94 -3.79 -12.07 -7.61
N VAL A 95 -4.15 -10.79 -7.49
CA VAL A 95 -4.91 -10.27 -6.35
C VAL A 95 -6.27 -10.96 -6.26
N ARG A 96 -6.99 -11.10 -7.39
CA ARG A 96 -8.27 -11.82 -7.43
C ARG A 96 -8.10 -13.31 -7.07
N LEU A 97 -7.05 -13.97 -7.56
CA LEU A 97 -6.74 -15.35 -7.18
C LEU A 97 -6.41 -15.47 -5.69
N SER A 98 -5.66 -14.54 -5.13
CA SER A 98 -5.30 -14.53 -3.70
C SER A 98 -6.52 -14.29 -2.83
N SER A 99 -7.42 -13.38 -3.23
CA SER A 99 -8.73 -13.18 -2.59
C SER A 99 -9.59 -14.45 -2.64
N ALA A 100 -9.69 -15.11 -3.80
CA ALA A 100 -10.40 -16.38 -3.93
C ALA A 100 -9.79 -17.51 -3.10
N ASN A 101 -8.45 -17.55 -2.95
CA ASN A 101 -7.77 -18.50 -2.09
C ASN A 101 -8.06 -18.24 -0.60
N CYS A 102 -8.17 -16.98 -0.18
CA CYS A 102 -8.56 -16.61 1.18
C CYS A 102 -10.01 -16.97 1.48
N THR A 103 -10.96 -16.67 0.58
CA THR A 103 -12.38 -17.05 0.77
C THR A 103 -12.58 -18.56 0.74
N GLY A 104 -11.77 -19.29 -0.05
CA GLY A 104 -11.81 -20.75 -0.14
C GLY A 104 -10.95 -21.49 0.87
N ILE A 105 -10.35 -20.81 1.87
CA ILE A 105 -9.32 -21.41 2.74
C ILE A 105 -9.83 -22.58 3.58
N GLU A 106 -11.11 -22.57 3.96
CA GLU A 106 -11.79 -23.66 4.70
C GLU A 106 -11.78 -24.98 3.92
N LYS A 107 -11.72 -24.94 2.58
CA LYS A 107 -11.60 -26.15 1.75
C LYS A 107 -10.23 -26.81 1.86
N ARG A 108 -9.21 -26.06 2.30
CA ARG A 108 -7.81 -26.51 2.41
C ARG A 108 -7.38 -26.77 3.84
N ILE A 109 -8.03 -26.14 4.82
CA ILE A 109 -7.70 -26.29 6.24
C ILE A 109 -9.00 -26.57 7.02
N LYS A 110 -8.99 -27.65 7.81
CA LYS A 110 -10.17 -28.11 8.57
C LYS A 110 -10.65 -27.10 9.63
N SER A 111 -9.76 -26.28 10.17
CA SER A 111 -10.09 -25.20 11.09
C SER A 111 -8.94 -24.19 11.20
N TYR A 112 -9.27 -22.93 11.47
CA TYR A 112 -8.32 -21.88 11.81
C TYR A 112 -8.83 -21.10 13.03
N SER A 113 -7.93 -20.40 13.71
CA SER A 113 -8.29 -19.65 14.92
C SER A 113 -9.10 -18.38 14.61
N LYS A 114 -9.85 -17.85 15.58
CA LYS A 114 -10.52 -16.53 15.46
C LYS A 114 -9.58 -15.40 15.06
N ARG A 115 -8.30 -15.48 15.47
CA ARG A 115 -7.27 -14.52 15.06
C ARG A 115 -6.93 -14.64 13.58
N GLU A 116 -6.83 -15.87 13.07
CA GLU A 116 -6.63 -16.11 11.63
C GLU A 116 -7.85 -15.69 10.82
N GLU A 117 -9.05 -15.93 11.33
CA GLU A 117 -10.29 -15.43 10.73
C GLU A 117 -10.27 -13.91 10.58
N ALA A 118 -9.93 -13.19 11.65
CA ALA A 118 -9.79 -11.74 11.62
C ALA A 118 -8.73 -11.30 10.60
N ALA A 119 -7.57 -11.95 10.57
CA ALA A 119 -6.51 -11.65 9.61
C ALA A 119 -6.90 -11.97 8.16
N ILE A 120 -7.67 -13.04 7.90
CA ILE A 120 -8.23 -13.35 6.59
C ILE A 120 -9.18 -12.22 6.15
N ASN A 121 -10.06 -11.76 7.04
CA ASN A 121 -10.97 -10.65 6.75
C ASN A 121 -10.22 -9.34 6.48
N ASP A 122 -9.10 -9.08 7.18
CA ASP A 122 -8.21 -7.95 6.87
C ASP A 122 -7.66 -8.09 5.45
N CYS A 123 -7.18 -9.28 5.07
CA CYS A 123 -6.64 -9.51 3.73
C CYS A 123 -7.67 -9.26 2.64
N LEU A 124 -8.93 -9.68 2.83
CA LEU A 124 -9.99 -9.47 1.85
C LEU A 124 -10.25 -7.97 1.61
N GLU A 125 -10.34 -7.18 2.69
CA GLU A 125 -10.44 -5.71 2.62
C GLU A 125 -9.24 -5.11 1.90
N LEU A 126 -8.02 -5.55 2.25
CA LEU A 126 -6.78 -5.07 1.66
C LEU A 126 -6.61 -5.47 0.18
N PHE A 127 -7.17 -6.60 -0.26
CA PHE A 127 -7.19 -6.98 -1.67
C PHE A 127 -8.14 -6.10 -2.47
N ASP A 128 -9.32 -5.79 -1.94
CA ASP A 128 -10.25 -4.86 -2.58
C ASP A 128 -9.62 -3.47 -2.71
N ASP A 129 -8.95 -3.01 -1.65
CA ASP A 129 -8.19 -1.76 -1.68
C ASP A 129 -7.11 -1.76 -2.77
N THR A 130 -6.32 -2.83 -2.82
CA THR A 130 -5.27 -3.05 -3.81
C THR A 130 -5.80 -2.98 -5.24
N LEU A 131 -6.95 -3.62 -5.51
CA LEU A 131 -7.56 -3.58 -6.83
C LEU A 131 -7.97 -2.15 -7.23
N GLU A 132 -8.49 -1.35 -6.30
CA GLU A 132 -8.83 0.04 -6.56
C GLU A 132 -7.58 0.90 -6.83
N GLU A 133 -6.50 0.76 -6.04
CA GLU A 133 -5.26 1.49 -6.31
C GLU A 133 -4.66 1.13 -7.67
N LEU A 134 -4.66 -0.16 -8.03
CA LEU A 134 -4.18 -0.62 -9.33
C LEU A 134 -5.05 -0.11 -10.49
N LYS A 135 -6.38 -0.02 -10.31
CA LYS A 135 -7.28 0.59 -11.32
C LYS A 135 -6.99 2.06 -11.55
N VAL A 136 -6.77 2.83 -10.47
CA VAL A 136 -6.40 4.25 -10.58
C VAL A 136 -5.07 4.38 -11.32
N ALA A 137 -4.07 3.57 -10.95
CA ALA A 137 -2.78 3.58 -11.63
C ALA A 137 -2.88 3.22 -13.12
N LEU A 138 -3.73 2.24 -13.48
CA LEU A 138 -3.97 1.88 -14.87
C LEU A 138 -4.59 3.03 -15.68
N ALA A 139 -5.54 3.77 -15.11
CA ALA A 139 -6.20 4.89 -15.78
C ALA A 139 -5.20 6.01 -16.15
N ASP A 140 -4.20 6.24 -15.30
CA ASP A 140 -3.14 7.23 -15.49
C ASP A 140 -2.05 6.78 -16.47
N LEU A 141 -1.99 5.49 -16.83
CA LEU A 141 -1.07 4.94 -17.83
C LEU A 141 -1.59 5.02 -19.26
N VAL A 142 -2.86 5.42 -19.49
CA VAL A 142 -3.48 5.44 -20.83
C VAL A 142 -2.75 6.45 -21.75
N PRO A 143 -2.55 6.14 -23.05
CA PRO A 143 -1.60 6.85 -23.91
C PRO A 143 -2.14 8.21 -24.40
N LYS A 144 -2.22 9.18 -23.49
CA LYS A 144 -2.08 10.59 -23.86
C LYS A 144 -0.62 10.93 -23.61
N LYS A 145 0.17 11.19 -24.68
CA LYS A 145 1.66 11.30 -24.76
C LYS A 145 2.41 12.04 -23.61
N LEU A 146 1.72 12.73 -22.70
CA LEU A 146 2.29 13.51 -21.59
C LEU A 146 1.66 13.20 -20.20
N ALA A 147 0.76 12.22 -20.08
CA ALA A 147 0.05 11.95 -18.82
C ALA A 147 0.94 11.24 -17.78
N VAL A 148 1.71 10.23 -18.18
CA VAL A 148 2.52 9.40 -17.27
C VAL A 148 3.62 10.20 -16.57
N SER A 149 4.32 11.10 -17.28
CA SER A 149 5.36 11.92 -16.66
C SER A 149 4.81 12.96 -15.69
N ARG A 150 3.60 13.47 -15.94
CA ARG A 150 2.89 14.41 -15.03
C ARG A 150 2.37 13.70 -13.78
N ASN A 151 1.87 12.48 -13.93
CA ASN A 151 1.24 11.70 -12.87
C ASN A 151 2.21 10.67 -12.24
N TYR A 152 3.51 10.74 -12.56
CA TYR A 152 4.53 9.78 -12.11
C TYR A 152 4.49 9.53 -10.59
N HIS A 153 4.40 10.59 -9.79
CA HIS A 153 4.36 10.45 -8.34
C HIS A 153 3.05 9.86 -7.83
N ASP A 154 1.93 10.12 -8.51
CA ASP A 154 0.63 9.54 -8.16
C ASP A 154 0.64 8.04 -8.46
N LEU A 155 1.10 7.64 -9.65
CA LEU A 155 1.34 6.24 -10.02
C LEU A 155 2.23 5.53 -9.00
N GLN A 156 3.38 6.14 -8.64
CA GLN A 156 4.29 5.58 -7.66
C GLN A 156 3.64 5.45 -6.27
N THR A 157 2.77 6.38 -5.89
CA THR A 157 2.05 6.38 -4.61
C THR A 157 1.04 5.24 -4.56
N PHE A 158 0.21 5.07 -5.60
CA PHE A 158 -0.79 4.01 -5.66
C PHE A 158 -0.15 2.62 -5.73
N LEU A 159 0.94 2.45 -6.49
CA LEU A 159 1.72 1.21 -6.49
C LEU A 159 2.34 0.94 -5.12
N SER A 160 2.86 1.97 -4.43
CA SER A 160 3.40 1.81 -3.07
C SER A 160 2.33 1.37 -2.07
N ALA A 161 1.11 1.91 -2.18
CA ALA A 161 -0.04 1.52 -1.35
C ALA A 161 -0.50 0.08 -1.62
N ALA A 162 -0.65 -0.29 -2.90
CA ALA A 162 -0.99 -1.66 -3.32
C ALA A 162 -0.03 -2.72 -2.73
N MET A 163 1.28 -2.42 -2.72
CA MET A 163 2.29 -3.27 -2.09
C MET A 163 2.15 -3.30 -0.56
N THR A 164 1.88 -2.15 0.07
CA THR A 164 1.74 -2.02 1.53
C THR A 164 0.57 -2.85 2.07
N ASN A 165 -0.52 -2.94 1.29
CA ASN A 165 -1.68 -3.76 1.62
C ASN A 165 -1.33 -5.26 1.72
N GLN A 166 -0.45 -5.76 0.85
CA GLN A 166 -0.01 -7.15 0.88
C GLN A 166 0.79 -7.46 2.16
N TYR A 167 1.75 -6.60 2.51
CA TYR A 167 2.52 -6.78 3.74
C TYR A 167 1.65 -6.68 4.98
N THR A 168 0.69 -5.75 4.99
CA THR A 168 -0.28 -5.62 6.09
C THR A 168 -1.11 -6.89 6.27
N CYS A 169 -1.57 -7.50 5.17
CA CYS A 169 -2.27 -8.79 5.21
C CYS A 169 -1.39 -9.87 5.85
N LEU A 170 -0.11 -9.99 5.45
CA LEU A 170 0.80 -10.97 6.05
C LEU A 170 1.12 -10.71 7.52
N ASP A 171 1.21 -9.43 7.92
CA ASP A 171 1.50 -9.03 9.30
C ASP A 171 0.31 -9.30 10.24
N GLY A 172 -0.92 -9.33 9.72
CA GLY A 172 -2.11 -9.77 10.47
C GLY A 172 -1.96 -11.18 11.07
N PHE A 173 -1.13 -12.02 10.47
CA PHE A 173 -0.85 -13.38 10.96
C PHE A 173 0.41 -13.50 11.83
N ALA A 174 1.12 -12.42 12.14
CA ALA A 174 2.42 -12.48 12.85
C ALA A 174 2.34 -13.17 14.23
N ARG A 175 1.17 -13.15 14.88
CA ARG A 175 0.89 -13.83 16.17
C ARG A 175 -0.04 -15.04 16.03
N SER A 176 -0.26 -15.54 14.81
CA SER A 176 -0.94 -16.82 14.57
C SER A 176 0.03 -17.98 14.76
N LYS A 177 -0.51 -19.12 15.23
CA LYS A 177 0.21 -20.41 15.27
C LYS A 177 -0.21 -21.36 14.14
N GLY A 178 -1.23 -20.99 13.36
CA GLY A 178 -1.75 -21.82 12.29
C GLY A 178 -1.01 -21.64 10.96
N ASN A 179 -1.43 -22.41 9.95
CA ASN A 179 -0.71 -22.53 8.69
C ASN A 179 -1.25 -21.61 7.57
N VAL A 180 -2.30 -20.81 7.84
CA VAL A 180 -2.94 -19.94 6.83
C VAL A 180 -1.91 -19.01 6.19
N ARG A 181 -1.06 -18.38 7.02
CA ARG A 181 0.00 -17.47 6.56
C ARG A 181 0.89 -18.11 5.51
N ASN A 182 1.35 -19.33 5.74
CA ASN A 182 2.26 -20.03 4.83
C ASN A 182 1.58 -20.37 3.50
N ILE A 183 0.28 -20.69 3.53
CA ILE A 183 -0.50 -21.03 2.34
C ILE A 183 -0.67 -19.80 1.43
N ILE A 184 -0.94 -18.63 2.00
CA ILE A 184 -1.20 -17.42 1.22
C ILE A 184 0.08 -16.66 0.84
N LYS A 185 1.16 -16.80 1.63
CA LYS A 185 2.42 -16.03 1.51
C LYS A 185 2.96 -15.97 0.09
N LYS A 186 2.98 -17.09 -0.63
CA LYS A 186 3.51 -17.14 -2.00
C LYS A 186 2.72 -16.24 -2.96
N GLY A 187 1.39 -16.23 -2.88
CA GLY A 187 0.54 -15.39 -3.74
C GLY A 187 0.78 -13.91 -3.48
N LEU A 188 0.85 -13.52 -2.20
CA LEU A 188 1.13 -12.15 -1.81
C LEU A 188 2.52 -11.68 -2.22
N HIS A 189 3.54 -12.54 -2.07
CA HIS A 189 4.88 -12.21 -2.56
C HIS A 189 4.89 -11.97 -4.07
N ASN A 190 4.19 -12.81 -4.85
CA ASN A 190 4.13 -12.63 -6.31
C ASN A 190 3.50 -11.28 -6.69
N ILE A 191 2.40 -10.91 -6.03
CA ILE A 191 1.76 -9.59 -6.17
C ILE A 191 2.77 -8.48 -5.86
N THR A 192 3.45 -8.54 -4.70
CA THR A 192 4.44 -7.51 -4.31
C THR A 192 5.60 -7.42 -5.30
N HIS A 193 6.07 -8.54 -5.84
CA HIS A 193 7.18 -8.58 -6.78
C HIS A 193 6.80 -7.96 -8.13
N HIS A 194 5.58 -8.19 -8.63
CA HIS A 194 5.09 -7.49 -9.83
C HIS A 194 4.96 -5.98 -9.62
N VAL A 195 4.44 -5.57 -8.46
CA VAL A 195 4.35 -4.14 -8.12
C VAL A 195 5.75 -3.52 -8.02
N SER A 196 6.71 -4.21 -7.39
CA SER A 196 8.12 -3.78 -7.33
C SER A 196 8.74 -3.57 -8.71
N ASN A 197 8.58 -4.54 -9.61
CA ASN A 197 9.07 -4.42 -10.98
C ASN A 197 8.40 -3.26 -11.72
N SER A 198 7.09 -3.07 -11.52
CA SER A 198 6.33 -1.97 -12.11
C SER A 198 6.84 -0.60 -11.64
N LEU A 199 7.17 -0.45 -10.35
CA LEU A 199 7.77 0.77 -9.80
C LEU A 199 9.13 1.10 -10.46
N VAL A 200 9.96 0.08 -10.72
CA VAL A 200 11.24 0.28 -11.42
C VAL A 200 11.03 0.63 -12.89
N MET A 201 10.14 -0.08 -13.59
CA MET A 201 9.82 0.21 -14.99
C MET A 201 9.26 1.63 -15.17
N LEU A 202 8.44 2.10 -14.22
CA LEU A 202 7.88 3.44 -14.21
C LEU A 202 8.97 4.53 -14.22
N LYS A 203 10.08 4.33 -13.50
CA LYS A 203 11.25 5.24 -13.48
C LYS A 203 11.96 5.34 -14.84
N LYS A 204 11.76 4.38 -15.74
CA LYS A 204 12.37 4.33 -17.06
C LYS A 204 11.50 4.97 -18.15
N VAL A 205 10.25 5.33 -17.86
CA VAL A 205 9.35 5.93 -18.85
C VAL A 205 9.95 7.25 -19.38
N PRO A 206 10.05 7.46 -20.70
CA PRO A 206 10.58 8.70 -21.27
C PRO A 206 9.84 9.94 -20.76
N GLY A 207 10.60 10.98 -20.39
CA GLY A 207 10.03 12.22 -19.84
C GLY A 207 9.82 12.23 -18.32
N VAL A 208 10.04 11.10 -17.63
CA VAL A 208 10.18 11.09 -16.16
C VAL A 208 11.59 11.58 -15.82
N ASN A 209 11.71 12.78 -15.26
CA ASN A 209 13.01 13.36 -14.88
C ASN A 209 13.63 12.59 -13.70
N LYS A 210 14.79 11.95 -13.94
CA LYS A 210 15.56 11.20 -12.93
C LYS A 210 16.42 12.07 -11.99
N SER A 211 16.45 13.40 -12.15
CA SER A 211 17.28 14.32 -11.32
C SER A 211 16.49 15.61 -11.05
N LYS A 212 16.45 16.24 -9.87
CA LYS A 212 17.27 16.23 -8.65
C LYS A 212 16.33 16.27 -7.43
N SER A 213 16.69 15.56 -6.36
CA SER A 213 15.93 15.35 -5.10
C SER A 213 14.64 14.53 -5.25
N GLU A 214 14.40 13.60 -4.32
CA GLU A 214 13.10 12.96 -4.06
C GLU A 214 12.09 14.00 -3.53
N TYR A 215 11.93 15.10 -4.27
CA TYR A 215 11.04 16.19 -3.93
C TYR A 215 9.66 15.81 -4.44
N PHE A 216 8.76 15.43 -3.54
CA PHE A 216 7.34 15.40 -3.84
C PHE A 216 6.89 16.83 -4.21
N PRO A 217 6.63 17.16 -5.48
CA PRO A 217 6.37 18.55 -5.86
C PRO A 217 5.09 19.08 -5.22
N GLN A 218 4.12 18.19 -4.97
CA GLN A 218 2.80 18.52 -4.43
C GLN A 218 2.76 18.60 -2.89
N GLN A 219 3.54 17.77 -2.18
CA GLN A 219 3.62 17.80 -0.71
C GLN A 219 4.76 18.70 -0.19
N GLY A 220 5.87 18.82 -0.93
CA GLY A 220 7.04 19.61 -0.55
C GLY A 220 6.89 21.12 -0.78
N ARG A 221 5.99 21.56 -1.67
CA ARG A 221 5.66 22.99 -1.85
C ARG A 221 4.58 23.39 -0.85
N LEU A 222 5.01 24.07 0.21
CA LEU A 222 4.09 24.69 1.16
C LEU A 222 3.54 26.00 0.59
N LYS A 223 2.21 26.15 0.63
CA LYS A 223 1.51 27.42 0.39
C LYS A 223 0.85 27.85 1.68
N ASN A 224 1.31 28.95 2.28
CA ASN A 224 0.87 29.45 3.59
C ASN A 224 0.99 28.39 4.71
N GLY A 225 2.06 27.58 4.69
CA GLY A 225 2.31 26.54 5.70
C GLY A 225 1.48 25.25 5.52
N PHE A 226 0.80 25.07 4.39
CA PHE A 226 0.05 23.86 4.07
C PHE A 226 0.54 23.26 2.74
N PRO A 227 0.45 21.93 2.55
CA PRO A 227 0.71 21.30 1.25
C PRO A 227 -0.08 21.94 0.11
N SER A 228 0.54 22.03 -1.06
CA SER A 228 -0.12 22.56 -2.26
C SER A 228 -1.29 21.70 -2.72
N SER A 229 -1.28 20.40 -2.39
CA SER A 229 -2.37 19.45 -2.66
C SER A 229 -3.65 19.74 -1.86
N LEU A 230 -3.56 20.43 -0.71
CA LEU A 230 -4.76 20.90 -0.02
C LEU A 230 -5.38 22.05 -0.81
N SER A 231 -6.69 21.99 -1.06
CA SER A 231 -7.39 23.03 -1.81
C SER A 231 -7.39 24.38 -1.05
N ARG A 232 -7.66 25.49 -1.75
CA ARG A 232 -7.81 26.79 -1.08
C ARG A 232 -9.03 26.78 -0.15
N GLN A 233 -10.12 26.12 -0.54
CA GLN A 233 -11.30 25.96 0.29
C GLN A 233 -10.98 25.17 1.56
N ASP A 234 -10.28 24.03 1.45
CA ASP A 234 -9.93 23.21 2.61
C ASP A 234 -9.01 23.95 3.58
N ARG A 235 -8.01 24.68 3.08
CA ARG A 235 -7.16 25.53 3.94
C ARG A 235 -7.96 26.58 4.70
N LYS A 236 -8.95 27.21 4.04
CA LYS A 236 -9.85 28.17 4.69
C LYS A 236 -10.67 27.48 5.79
N LEU A 237 -11.24 26.30 5.53
CA LEU A 237 -11.98 25.51 6.53
C LEU A 237 -11.10 25.09 7.72
N LEU A 238 -9.85 24.70 7.46
CA LEU A 238 -8.89 24.36 8.52
C LEU A 238 -8.58 25.57 9.41
N GLN A 239 -8.50 26.77 8.84
CA GLN A 239 -8.17 28.01 9.55
C GLN A 239 -9.38 28.72 10.21
N ALA A 240 -10.60 28.50 9.72
CA ALA A 240 -11.83 29.10 10.26
C ALA A 240 -12.08 28.70 11.73
N SER A 241 -12.86 29.46 12.50
CA SER A 241 -13.37 28.94 13.77
C SER A 241 -14.52 27.94 13.54
N VAL A 242 -14.89 27.15 14.56
CA VAL A 242 -16.03 26.23 14.45
C VAL A 242 -17.32 26.99 14.12
N ASN A 243 -17.52 28.16 14.72
CA ASN A 243 -18.70 29.02 14.50
C ASN A 243 -18.78 29.60 13.08
N GLU A 244 -17.66 29.67 12.36
CA GLU A 244 -17.59 30.16 10.97
C GLU A 244 -17.59 29.02 9.95
N THR A 245 -17.69 27.77 10.41
CA THR A 245 -17.69 26.59 9.56
C THR A 245 -19.12 26.09 9.39
N GLU A 246 -19.68 26.24 8.19
CA GLU A 246 -20.96 25.62 7.86
C GLU A 246 -20.82 24.08 7.87
N SER A 247 -21.71 23.42 8.63
CA SER A 247 -21.73 21.96 8.77
C SER A 247 -22.94 21.37 8.06
N ASP A 248 -22.75 20.25 7.34
CA ASP A 248 -23.84 19.51 6.70
C ASP A 248 -24.62 18.65 7.71
N LEU A 249 -23.91 18.08 8.70
CA LEU A 249 -24.50 17.30 9.79
C LEU A 249 -23.88 17.68 11.13
N ILE A 250 -24.69 17.61 12.18
CA ILE A 250 -24.29 17.81 13.57
C ILE A 250 -24.49 16.51 14.35
N VAL A 251 -23.45 16.09 15.07
CA VAL A 251 -23.49 15.00 16.03
C VAL A 251 -23.43 15.59 17.43
N ALA A 252 -24.42 15.28 18.28
CA ALA A 252 -24.47 15.75 19.66
C ALA A 252 -25.11 14.70 20.58
N LYS A 253 -24.38 14.30 21.63
CA LYS A 253 -24.87 13.26 22.57
C LYS A 253 -26.09 13.69 23.38
N ASP A 254 -26.29 14.99 23.54
CA ASP A 254 -27.43 15.59 24.24
C ASP A 254 -28.71 15.66 23.40
N GLY A 255 -28.67 15.16 22.16
CA GLY A 255 -29.82 15.17 21.24
C GLY A 255 -30.05 16.50 20.52
N THR A 256 -29.17 17.49 20.69
CA THR A 256 -29.30 18.81 20.02
C THR A 256 -28.75 18.85 18.59
N GLY A 257 -28.32 17.70 18.05
CA GLY A 257 -27.79 17.54 16.69
C GLY A 257 -28.70 16.67 15.83
N ASN A 258 -28.28 16.40 14.58
CA ASN A 258 -28.97 15.48 13.69
C ASN A 258 -28.83 14.02 14.13
N PHE A 259 -27.68 13.65 14.72
CA PHE A 259 -27.39 12.31 15.21
C PHE A 259 -26.78 12.35 16.61
N THR A 260 -26.92 11.28 17.37
CA THR A 260 -26.28 11.11 18.69
C THR A 260 -24.97 10.34 18.61
N THR A 261 -24.72 9.64 17.50
CA THR A 261 -23.53 8.84 17.24
C THR A 261 -22.79 9.34 16.00
N ILE A 262 -21.47 9.09 15.95
CA ILE A 262 -20.64 9.46 14.80
C ILE A 262 -20.90 8.48 13.65
N ASN A 263 -21.11 7.19 13.96
CA ASN A 263 -21.38 6.17 12.94
C ASN A 263 -22.64 6.46 12.13
N ASP A 264 -23.72 6.92 12.76
CA ASP A 264 -24.96 7.25 12.03
C ASP A 264 -24.75 8.44 11.08
N ALA A 265 -24.02 9.46 11.52
CA ALA A 265 -23.69 10.61 10.66
C ALA A 265 -22.79 10.23 9.49
N VAL A 266 -21.79 9.36 9.70
CA VAL A 266 -20.96 8.81 8.62
C VAL A 266 -21.81 7.98 7.66
N ALA A 267 -22.73 7.16 8.17
CA ALA A 267 -23.63 6.36 7.35
C ALA A 267 -24.52 7.23 6.45
N ALA A 268 -25.04 8.34 7.00
CA ALA A 268 -25.88 9.30 6.29
C ALA A 268 -25.15 10.17 5.25
N ALA A 269 -23.83 10.40 5.41
CA ALA A 269 -23.04 11.17 4.45
C ALA A 269 -23.08 10.58 3.02
N PRO A 270 -23.00 11.39 1.96
CA PRO A 270 -23.01 10.88 0.58
C PRO A 270 -21.79 10.01 0.28
N ASN A 271 -21.98 9.01 -0.60
CA ASN A 271 -20.87 8.24 -1.16
C ASN A 271 -20.31 8.95 -2.40
N ASN A 272 -19.00 8.85 -2.60
CA ASN A 272 -18.25 9.36 -3.74
C ASN A 272 -18.51 10.85 -4.01
N SER A 273 -18.62 11.64 -2.95
CA SER A 273 -18.78 13.09 -3.07
C SER A 273 -17.55 13.72 -3.72
N ASN A 274 -17.79 14.65 -4.64
CA ASN A 274 -16.75 15.50 -5.23
C ASN A 274 -16.57 16.81 -4.46
N THR A 275 -17.41 17.06 -3.46
CA THR A 275 -17.37 18.25 -2.59
C THR A 275 -17.20 17.84 -1.15
N ARG A 276 -16.58 18.74 -0.36
CA ARG A 276 -16.38 18.59 1.08
C ARG A 276 -17.73 18.41 1.78
N PHE A 277 -17.87 17.35 2.58
CA PHE A 277 -19.03 17.11 3.45
C PHE A 277 -18.60 17.17 4.92
N VAL A 278 -19.11 18.14 5.67
CA VAL A 278 -18.67 18.52 7.01
C VAL A 278 -19.61 17.95 8.06
N ILE A 279 -19.09 17.07 8.91
CA ILE A 279 -19.75 16.56 10.11
C ILE A 279 -19.16 17.29 11.32
N TYR A 280 -19.97 18.14 11.95
CA TYR A 280 -19.62 18.81 13.20
C TYR A 280 -19.99 17.91 14.38
N ILE A 281 -19.02 17.59 15.23
CA ILE A 281 -19.16 16.69 16.37
C ILE A 281 -18.96 17.51 17.64
N LYS A 282 -20.07 17.81 18.34
CA LYS A 282 -20.04 18.61 19.56
C LYS A 282 -19.21 17.96 20.67
N ALA A 283 -18.90 18.74 21.70
CA ALA A 283 -18.18 18.29 22.88
C ALA A 283 -18.86 17.07 23.52
N GLY A 284 -18.05 16.09 23.91
CA GLY A 284 -18.50 14.82 24.45
C GLY A 284 -17.49 13.71 24.24
N SER A 285 -17.64 12.63 25.00
CA SER A 285 -16.90 11.38 24.82
C SER A 285 -17.77 10.36 24.10
N TYR A 286 -17.41 10.01 22.88
CA TYR A 286 -18.10 9.09 21.99
C TYR A 286 -17.40 7.73 22.03
N PHE A 287 -18.03 6.75 22.69
CA PHE A 287 -17.48 5.40 22.85
C PHE A 287 -17.87 4.52 21.67
N GLU A 288 -17.12 4.64 20.58
CA GLU A 288 -17.42 4.03 19.28
C GLU A 288 -16.15 3.63 18.55
N ASN A 289 -16.22 2.53 17.79
CA ASN A 289 -15.29 2.30 16.69
C ASN A 289 -15.93 2.89 15.42
N VAL A 290 -15.24 3.79 14.73
CA VAL A 290 -15.75 4.52 13.56
C VAL A 290 -14.93 4.15 12.33
N GLU A 291 -15.61 3.91 11.21
CA GLU A 291 -14.95 3.58 9.94
C GLU A 291 -15.45 4.49 8.80
N VAL A 292 -14.53 5.28 8.23
CA VAL A 292 -14.75 6.08 7.02
C VAL A 292 -14.24 5.28 5.83
N VAL A 293 -15.09 4.37 5.37
CA VAL A 293 -14.79 3.45 4.25
C VAL A 293 -14.46 4.20 2.95
N LYS A 294 -13.79 3.53 2.01
CA LYS A 294 -13.25 4.12 0.76
C LYS A 294 -14.24 4.96 -0.06
N LYS A 295 -15.51 4.54 -0.11
CA LYS A 295 -16.59 5.27 -0.81
C LYS A 295 -17.00 6.57 -0.12
N LYS A 296 -16.64 6.83 1.14
CA LYS A 296 -16.97 8.06 1.87
C LYS A 296 -15.90 9.14 1.63
N LYS A 297 -15.79 9.59 0.39
CA LYS A 297 -14.80 10.59 -0.05
C LYS A 297 -15.15 12.00 0.45
N MET A 298 -14.12 12.84 0.58
CA MET A 298 -14.23 14.27 0.90
C MET A 298 -14.93 14.58 2.23
N LEU A 299 -14.97 13.62 3.15
CA LEU A 299 -15.59 13.79 4.45
C LEU A 299 -14.68 14.59 5.40
N MET A 300 -15.26 15.47 6.21
CA MET A 300 -14.53 16.26 7.20
C MET A 300 -15.19 16.17 8.58
N PHE A 301 -14.41 15.81 9.58
CA PHE A 301 -14.79 15.90 10.99
C PHE A 301 -14.31 17.21 11.60
N VAL A 302 -15.20 17.92 12.28
CA VAL A 302 -14.88 19.11 13.07
C VAL A 302 -15.34 18.87 14.49
N GLY A 303 -14.45 18.97 15.46
CA GLY A 303 -14.79 18.91 16.89
C GLY A 303 -14.72 20.28 17.56
N ASP A 304 -15.23 20.36 18.79
CA ASP A 304 -15.19 21.55 19.66
C ASP A 304 -13.79 21.89 20.20
N GLY A 305 -12.81 21.02 19.94
CA GLY A 305 -11.42 21.19 20.33
C GLY A 305 -10.80 19.92 20.93
N ILE A 306 -9.47 19.88 20.94
CA ILE A 306 -8.69 18.83 21.62
C ILE A 306 -9.16 18.70 23.08
N GLY A 307 -9.41 17.47 23.53
CA GLY A 307 -9.91 17.16 24.87
C GLY A 307 -11.39 17.44 25.11
N LYS A 308 -12.08 18.19 24.24
CA LYS A 308 -13.52 18.48 24.36
C LYS A 308 -14.36 17.48 23.58
N THR A 309 -14.01 17.23 22.32
CA THR A 309 -14.61 16.17 21.49
C THR A 309 -13.64 14.99 21.44
N VAL A 310 -14.04 13.85 21.99
CA VAL A 310 -13.20 12.65 22.11
C VAL A 310 -13.92 11.44 21.52
N VAL A 311 -13.32 10.79 20.53
CA VAL A 311 -13.74 9.47 20.02
C VAL A 311 -12.86 8.42 20.67
N LYS A 312 -13.46 7.44 21.33
CA LYS A 312 -12.74 6.52 22.23
C LYS A 312 -13.21 5.07 22.07
N ALA A 313 -12.28 4.14 21.98
CA ALA A 313 -12.54 2.69 22.09
C ALA A 313 -11.34 1.98 22.73
N ASN A 314 -11.34 0.65 22.78
CA ASN A 314 -10.32 -0.15 23.49
C ASN A 314 -9.97 -1.49 22.82
N ARG A 315 -10.26 -1.65 21.51
CA ARG A 315 -9.85 -2.85 20.76
C ARG A 315 -8.33 -3.00 20.77
N ASN A 316 -7.82 -4.22 20.92
CA ASN A 316 -6.39 -4.49 21.06
C ASN A 316 -6.03 -5.95 20.70
N VAL A 317 -4.74 -6.19 20.48
CA VAL A 317 -4.23 -7.50 20.04
C VAL A 317 -4.33 -8.60 21.10
N VAL A 318 -4.16 -8.27 22.39
CA VAL A 318 -4.29 -9.25 23.49
C VAL A 318 -5.69 -9.85 23.52
N ASP A 319 -6.72 -9.03 23.31
CA ASP A 319 -8.13 -9.43 23.34
C ASP A 319 -8.63 -10.00 22.01
N GLY A 320 -7.72 -10.29 21.06
CA GLY A 320 -8.02 -11.09 19.87
C GLY A 320 -8.19 -10.30 18.57
N PHE A 321 -8.08 -8.98 18.59
CA PHE A 321 -8.08 -8.17 17.36
C PHE A 321 -6.72 -8.26 16.65
N THR A 322 -6.70 -7.94 15.36
CA THR A 322 -5.46 -7.61 14.65
C THR A 322 -5.07 -6.16 14.94
N THR A 323 -3.80 -5.79 14.73
CA THR A 323 -3.39 -4.38 14.83
C THR A 323 -4.23 -3.51 13.88
N PHE A 324 -4.47 -3.98 12.65
CA PHE A 324 -5.25 -3.27 11.64
C PHE A 324 -6.71 -2.97 12.07
N ARG A 325 -7.39 -3.94 12.71
CA ARG A 325 -8.77 -3.76 13.24
C ARG A 325 -8.86 -3.24 14.67
N SER A 326 -7.73 -2.98 15.33
CA SER A 326 -7.70 -2.39 16.67
C SER A 326 -8.03 -0.89 16.67
N ALA A 327 -8.03 -0.24 15.49
CA ALA A 327 -8.27 1.18 15.34
C ALA A 327 -9.59 1.64 15.97
N THR A 328 -9.53 2.68 16.81
CA THR A 328 -10.73 3.38 17.28
C THR A 328 -11.40 4.10 16.11
N VAL A 329 -10.62 4.81 15.29
CA VAL A 329 -11.09 5.38 14.03
C VAL A 329 -10.22 4.90 12.87
N ALA A 330 -10.83 4.34 11.84
CA ALA A 330 -10.18 3.97 10.59
C ALA A 330 -10.70 4.84 9.45
N VAL A 331 -9.80 5.50 8.71
CA VAL A 331 -10.16 6.35 7.57
C VAL A 331 -9.46 5.90 6.29
N VAL A 332 -10.26 5.63 5.27
CA VAL A 332 -9.81 5.14 3.95
C VAL A 332 -10.39 6.01 2.82
N GLY A 333 -11.56 6.62 3.02
CA GLY A 333 -12.16 7.56 2.05
C GLY A 333 -11.23 8.71 1.69
N GLU A 334 -10.98 8.90 0.39
CA GLU A 334 -10.05 9.91 -0.16
C GLU A 334 -10.37 11.34 0.31
N GLY A 335 -9.33 12.11 0.60
CA GLY A 335 -9.44 13.53 0.92
C GLY A 335 -10.01 13.80 2.32
N PHE A 336 -9.97 12.82 3.23
CA PHE A 336 -10.52 12.97 4.58
C PHE A 336 -9.83 14.10 5.36
N ILE A 337 -10.61 14.89 6.10
CA ILE A 337 -10.08 15.93 6.99
C ILE A 337 -10.61 15.73 8.41
N ALA A 338 -9.74 15.92 9.41
CA ALA A 338 -10.19 16.08 10.80
C ALA A 338 -9.61 17.33 11.42
N LYS A 339 -10.42 18.00 12.26
CA LYS A 339 -10.02 19.21 12.97
C LYS A 339 -10.57 19.25 14.38
N GLY A 340 -9.74 19.65 15.35
CA GLY A 340 -10.21 19.97 16.71
C GLY A 340 -10.81 18.78 17.45
N ILE A 341 -10.29 17.57 17.24
CA ILE A 341 -10.84 16.33 17.78
C ILE A 341 -9.76 15.43 18.37
N THR A 342 -10.11 14.65 19.40
CA THR A 342 -9.24 13.64 20.01
C THR A 342 -9.67 12.24 19.60
N PHE A 343 -8.71 11.44 19.12
CA PHE A 343 -8.87 10.02 18.86
C PHE A 343 -8.10 9.24 19.93
N GLU A 344 -8.77 8.40 20.68
CA GLU A 344 -8.19 7.68 21.81
C GLU A 344 -8.43 6.17 21.75
N ASN A 345 -7.38 5.38 21.93
CA ASN A 345 -7.52 3.97 22.32
C ASN A 345 -7.08 3.78 23.77
N SER A 346 -8.02 3.39 24.63
CA SER A 346 -7.83 3.29 26.07
C SER A 346 -7.53 1.88 26.57
N ALA A 347 -7.04 0.97 25.71
CA ALA A 347 -6.72 -0.40 26.10
C ALA A 347 -5.62 -0.50 27.18
N GLY A 348 -4.62 0.40 27.13
CA GLY A 348 -3.50 0.42 28.08
C GLY A 348 -2.24 -0.32 27.59
N PRO A 349 -1.09 -0.11 28.26
CA PRO A 349 0.21 -0.63 27.79
C PRO A 349 0.32 -2.16 27.88
N SER A 350 -0.44 -2.79 28.80
CA SER A 350 -0.47 -4.25 28.97
C SER A 350 -1.27 -4.98 27.89
N LYS A 351 -2.00 -4.24 27.04
CA LYS A 351 -2.80 -4.79 25.95
C LYS A 351 -2.06 -4.84 24.61
N HIS A 352 -0.77 -4.48 24.61
CA HIS A 352 0.08 -4.39 23.42
C HIS A 352 -0.54 -3.48 22.35
N GLN A 353 -0.48 -3.86 21.07
CA GLN A 353 -0.93 -3.05 19.94
C GLN A 353 -2.41 -2.66 20.07
N ALA A 354 -2.68 -1.35 20.07
CA ALA A 354 -4.02 -0.79 20.23
C ALA A 354 -4.11 0.60 19.57
N VAL A 355 -4.58 0.63 18.32
CA VAL A 355 -4.54 1.81 17.46
C VAL A 355 -5.62 2.82 17.84
N ALA A 356 -5.27 4.09 17.99
CA ALA A 356 -6.23 5.20 18.15
C ALA A 356 -6.79 5.63 16.79
N LEU A 357 -5.91 5.92 15.83
CA LEU A 357 -6.32 6.23 14.47
C LEU A 357 -5.48 5.48 13.44
N ARG A 358 -6.14 4.88 12.46
CA ARG A 358 -5.53 4.33 11.24
C ARG A 358 -5.96 5.17 10.06
N SER A 359 -5.00 5.68 9.28
CA SER A 359 -5.27 6.37 8.02
C SER A 359 -4.63 5.62 6.86
N GLY A 360 -5.48 5.20 5.92
CA GLY A 360 -5.14 4.79 4.55
C GLY A 360 -5.88 5.66 3.54
N SER A 361 -6.11 6.94 3.89
CA SER A 361 -6.80 7.91 3.05
C SER A 361 -5.79 8.79 2.32
N ASP A 362 -5.83 8.77 0.99
CA ASP A 362 -4.98 9.64 0.18
C ASP A 362 -5.41 11.11 0.31
N LEU A 363 -4.43 12.01 0.31
CA LEU A 363 -4.61 13.44 0.50
C LEU A 363 -5.37 13.81 1.80
N SER A 364 -5.22 12.99 2.85
CA SER A 364 -5.83 13.26 4.14
C SER A 364 -5.07 14.32 4.95
N ALA A 365 -5.81 15.10 5.75
CA ALA A 365 -5.22 16.11 6.64
C ALA A 365 -5.84 16.15 8.03
N PHE A 366 -4.99 16.34 9.03
CA PHE A 366 -5.37 16.42 10.44
C PHE A 366 -4.82 17.72 11.04
N TYR A 367 -5.70 18.54 11.60
CA TYR A 367 -5.34 19.86 12.11
C TYR A 367 -5.84 20.08 13.54
N LYS A 368 -4.95 20.41 14.47
CA LYS A 368 -5.32 20.55 15.89
C LYS A 368 -6.08 19.31 16.39
N CYS A 369 -5.56 18.13 16.06
CA CYS A 369 -6.06 16.85 16.55
C CYS A 369 -5.16 16.31 17.66
N SER A 370 -5.70 15.42 18.50
CA SER A 370 -4.90 14.66 19.45
C SER A 370 -5.08 13.17 19.24
N PHE A 371 -3.99 12.42 19.28
CA PHE A 371 -3.96 10.96 19.11
C PHE A 371 -3.38 10.35 20.38
N VAL A 372 -4.15 9.53 21.07
CA VAL A 372 -3.82 9.09 22.43
C VAL A 372 -3.97 7.58 22.55
N ALA A 373 -2.87 6.88 22.77
CA ALA A 373 -2.88 5.47 23.18
C ALA A 373 -1.56 5.14 23.92
N TYR A 374 -1.11 3.89 23.78
CA TYR A 374 0.18 3.41 24.26
C TYR A 374 0.99 2.84 23.11
N GLN A 375 0.90 1.53 22.84
CA GLN A 375 1.59 0.91 21.73
C GLN A 375 0.76 1.05 20.44
N ASP A 376 1.42 1.41 19.33
CA ASP A 376 0.83 1.55 18.00
C ASP A 376 -0.27 2.65 17.92
N THR A 377 -0.09 3.80 18.59
CA THR A 377 -1.12 4.87 18.67
C THR A 377 -1.65 5.32 17.30
N LEU A 378 -0.76 5.72 16.38
CA LEU A 378 -1.12 6.32 15.10
C LEU A 378 -0.57 5.46 13.96
N TYR A 379 -1.47 4.78 13.27
CA TYR A 379 -1.14 3.96 12.12
C TYR A 379 -1.27 4.79 10.83
N VAL A 380 -0.16 5.40 10.41
CA VAL A 380 0.00 6.05 9.11
C VAL A 380 0.19 4.99 8.02
N HIS A 381 -0.87 4.22 7.77
CA HIS A 381 -0.84 2.95 7.03
C HIS A 381 -0.26 3.09 5.63
N SER A 382 -0.89 3.92 4.77
CA SER A 382 -0.51 4.07 3.36
C SER A 382 -0.88 5.46 2.82
N LEU A 383 -0.49 5.73 1.56
CA LEU A 383 -0.87 6.92 0.78
C LEU A 383 -0.36 8.25 1.40
N ARG A 384 -0.87 9.39 0.93
CA ARG A 384 -0.35 10.72 1.28
C ARG A 384 -1.14 11.36 2.41
N GLN A 385 -0.43 11.79 3.45
CA GLN A 385 -1.07 12.32 4.67
C GLN A 385 -0.34 13.55 5.21
N PHE A 386 -1.08 14.46 5.86
CA PHE A 386 -0.53 15.66 6.47
C PHE A 386 -1.10 15.91 7.87
N TYR A 387 -0.23 16.12 8.86
CA TYR A 387 -0.61 16.38 10.25
C TYR A 387 -0.01 17.71 10.67
N ARG A 388 -0.83 18.63 11.19
CA ARG A 388 -0.37 19.96 11.59
C ARG A 388 -0.96 20.43 12.92
N GLU A 389 -0.11 20.97 13.79
CA GLU A 389 -0.51 21.44 15.13
C GLU A 389 -1.21 20.34 15.96
N CYS A 390 -0.83 19.08 15.72
CA CYS A 390 -1.40 17.92 16.41
C CYS A 390 -0.55 17.50 17.62
N ASN A 391 -1.20 16.85 18.59
CA ASN A 391 -0.53 16.17 19.70
C ASN A 391 -0.60 14.65 19.51
N ILE A 392 0.53 13.95 19.57
CA ILE A 392 0.58 12.50 19.45
C ILE A 392 1.21 11.94 20.72
N TYR A 393 0.52 11.01 21.38
CA TYR A 393 0.98 10.39 22.62
C TYR A 393 1.06 8.87 22.49
N GLY A 394 2.17 8.27 22.95
CA GLY A 394 2.30 6.82 22.97
C GLY A 394 3.59 6.33 23.62
N THR A 395 3.89 5.05 23.41
CA THR A 395 5.01 4.35 24.04
C THR A 395 5.86 3.61 23.01
N VAL A 396 5.48 2.38 22.65
CA VAL A 396 6.16 1.55 21.64
C VAL A 396 5.57 1.83 20.25
N ASP A 397 6.43 2.10 19.27
CA ASP A 397 6.11 2.24 17.85
C ASP A 397 4.90 3.14 17.56
N PHE A 398 4.74 4.24 18.32
CA PHE A 398 3.44 4.90 18.37
C PHE A 398 3.11 5.78 17.15
N ILE A 399 4.07 5.99 16.24
CA ILE A 399 3.85 6.46 14.88
C ILE A 399 4.46 5.42 13.93
N PHE A 400 3.62 4.65 13.24
CA PHE A 400 4.08 3.52 12.44
C PHE A 400 3.27 3.35 11.16
N GLY A 401 3.84 2.64 10.19
CA GLY A 401 3.22 2.39 8.89
C GLY A 401 4.10 2.78 7.71
N ASN A 402 3.50 2.84 6.53
CA ASN A 402 4.20 3.05 5.27
C ASN A 402 3.55 4.13 4.40
N ALA A 403 2.93 5.14 4.99
CA ALA A 403 2.47 6.34 4.27
C ALA A 403 3.65 7.20 3.77
N ALA A 404 3.35 8.12 2.85
CA ALA A 404 4.14 9.32 2.59
C ALA A 404 3.55 10.47 3.43
N VAL A 405 4.12 10.69 4.62
CA VAL A 405 3.51 11.54 5.65
C VAL A 405 4.44 12.64 6.14
N VAL A 406 3.87 13.83 6.36
CA VAL A 406 4.52 14.96 7.02
C VAL A 406 3.78 15.33 8.30
N PHE A 407 4.52 15.41 9.39
CA PHE A 407 4.12 16.03 10.65
C PHE A 407 4.78 17.41 10.73
N GLN A 408 3.97 18.46 10.89
CA GLN A 408 4.45 19.84 10.95
C GLN A 408 3.90 20.57 12.16
N ASP A 409 4.75 21.26 12.91
CA ASP A 409 4.33 22.03 14.10
C ASP A 409 3.61 21.14 15.15
N CYS A 410 3.92 19.85 15.18
CA CYS A 410 3.28 18.88 16.07
C CYS A 410 4.04 18.73 17.38
N ASN A 411 3.36 18.28 18.42
CA ASN A 411 3.99 17.79 19.65
C ASN A 411 3.88 16.27 19.71
N LEU A 412 5.02 15.60 19.79
CA LEU A 412 5.15 14.16 19.93
C LEU A 412 5.60 13.86 21.36
N TYR A 413 4.81 13.10 22.10
CA TYR A 413 5.01 12.86 23.52
C TYR A 413 5.14 11.37 23.85
N ALA A 414 6.31 10.97 24.34
CA ALA A 414 6.53 9.63 24.87
C ALA A 414 5.95 9.53 26.30
N ARG A 415 5.07 8.56 26.54
CA ARG A 415 4.43 8.31 27.82
C ARG A 415 5.19 7.30 28.66
N LYS A 416 4.81 7.15 29.93
CA LYS A 416 5.32 6.07 30.79
C LYS A 416 4.83 4.70 30.27
N PRO A 417 5.74 3.79 29.86
CA PRO A 417 5.36 2.45 29.42
C PRO A 417 5.32 1.47 30.62
N ASN A 418 5.07 0.18 30.36
CA ASN A 418 5.25 -0.85 31.39
C ASN A 418 6.74 -1.04 31.75
N PRO A 419 7.05 -1.59 32.94
CA PRO A 419 8.41 -1.96 33.29
C PRO A 419 9.10 -2.79 32.18
N ASN A 420 10.39 -2.54 31.96
CA ASN A 420 11.23 -3.20 30.95
C ASN A 420 10.87 -2.91 29.47
N GLN A 421 9.85 -2.08 29.20
CA GLN A 421 9.61 -1.57 27.86
C GLN A 421 10.46 -0.34 27.56
N LYS A 422 10.61 -0.06 26.26
CA LYS A 422 11.28 1.11 25.72
C LYS A 422 10.27 1.93 24.95
N ASN A 423 10.40 3.25 24.97
CA ASN A 423 9.63 4.11 24.10
C ASN A 423 10.30 4.24 22.74
N ILE A 424 9.51 4.22 21.68
CA ILE A 424 9.95 4.33 20.30
C ILE A 424 8.95 5.23 19.57
N PHE A 425 9.40 6.41 19.15
CA PHE A 425 8.57 7.38 18.47
C PHE A 425 8.09 6.86 17.10
N THR A 426 9.01 6.34 16.28
CA THR A 426 8.69 5.92 14.91
C THR A 426 9.09 4.48 14.60
N ALA A 427 8.23 3.78 13.85
CA ALA A 427 8.52 2.46 13.29
C ALA A 427 8.09 2.43 11.82
N GLN A 428 8.91 3.03 10.96
CA GLN A 428 8.56 3.20 9.55
C GLN A 428 8.75 1.88 8.78
N GLY A 429 7.74 1.52 7.98
CA GLY A 429 7.58 0.21 7.40
C GLY A 429 7.78 0.10 5.88
N ARG A 430 8.72 0.84 5.29
CA ARG A 430 9.04 0.72 3.86
C ARG A 430 9.80 -0.58 3.58
N GLU A 431 9.28 -1.37 2.64
CA GLU A 431 9.77 -2.72 2.30
C GLU A 431 10.49 -2.76 0.94
N ASP A 432 10.33 -1.73 0.10
CA ASP A 432 10.97 -1.67 -1.21
C ASP A 432 11.58 -0.28 -1.46
N PRO A 433 12.83 -0.18 -1.94
CA PRO A 433 13.52 1.09 -2.16
C PRO A 433 12.87 1.96 -3.25
N ASN A 434 12.02 1.38 -4.09
CA ASN A 434 11.30 2.06 -5.15
C ASN A 434 9.95 2.63 -4.70
N GLN A 435 9.49 2.32 -3.47
CA GLN A 435 8.38 3.02 -2.86
C GLN A 435 8.78 4.46 -2.51
N ASN A 436 7.83 5.39 -2.67
CA ASN A 436 8.03 6.80 -2.33
C ASN A 436 7.63 7.16 -0.90
N THR A 437 7.51 6.17 -0.02
CA THR A 437 6.96 6.33 1.33
C THR A 437 8.01 6.75 2.35
N GLY A 438 7.57 7.24 3.51
CA GLY A 438 8.46 7.72 4.57
C GLY A 438 7.74 8.64 5.57
N ILE A 439 8.35 8.78 6.75
CA ILE A 439 7.87 9.70 7.79
C ILE A 439 8.78 10.94 7.83
N SER A 440 8.21 12.13 7.67
CA SER A 440 8.92 13.40 7.84
C SER A 440 8.37 14.17 9.03
N ILE A 441 9.23 14.52 9.99
CA ILE A 441 8.90 15.29 11.19
C ILE A 441 9.61 16.65 11.09
N LEU A 442 8.84 17.72 10.94
CA LEU A 442 9.33 19.06 10.63
C LEU A 442 8.82 20.10 11.63
N ASN A 443 9.73 20.84 12.25
CA ASN A 443 9.37 21.88 13.23
C ASN A 443 8.49 21.36 14.38
N CYS A 444 8.74 20.13 14.81
CA CYS A 444 7.98 19.49 15.88
C CYS A 444 8.72 19.61 17.23
N LYS A 445 7.99 19.33 18.30
CA LYS A 445 8.52 19.08 19.63
C LYS A 445 8.48 17.58 19.91
N ILE A 446 9.61 16.98 20.25
CA ILE A 446 9.76 15.59 20.66
C ILE A 446 10.15 15.60 22.13
N ALA A 447 9.28 15.09 23.00
CA ALA A 447 9.49 15.20 24.44
C ALA A 447 8.85 14.08 25.27
N ALA A 448 9.22 13.98 26.54
CA ALA A 448 8.50 13.18 27.52
C ALA A 448 7.13 13.80 27.86
N ALA A 449 6.11 12.96 27.96
CA ALA A 449 4.81 13.33 28.54
C ALA A 449 4.92 13.49 30.06
N ALA A 450 3.94 14.16 30.65
CA ALA A 450 3.92 14.46 32.09
C ALA A 450 4.04 13.21 32.99
N ASP A 451 3.53 12.06 32.55
CA ASP A 451 3.63 10.79 33.28
C ASP A 451 5.02 10.12 33.22
N LEU A 452 5.81 10.45 32.19
CA LEU A 452 7.17 9.94 31.98
C LEU A 452 8.22 10.84 32.64
N VAL A 453 8.03 12.17 32.63
CA VAL A 453 9.01 13.15 33.15
C VAL A 453 9.63 12.77 34.50
N PRO A 454 8.86 12.36 35.53
CA PRO A 454 9.41 12.03 36.86
C PRO A 454 10.27 10.76 36.88
N VAL A 455 10.13 9.89 35.87
CA VAL A 455 10.75 8.56 35.82
C VAL A 455 11.53 8.33 34.51
N LYS A 456 11.81 9.38 33.74
CA LYS A 456 12.42 9.28 32.41
C LYS A 456 13.77 8.57 32.40
N SER A 457 14.56 8.68 33.47
CA SER A 457 15.83 7.96 33.64
C SER A 457 15.67 6.44 33.76
N SER A 458 14.47 5.95 34.10
CA SER A 458 14.17 4.52 34.24
C SER A 458 13.71 3.87 32.93
N PHE A 459 13.44 4.65 31.88
CA PHE A 459 12.91 4.15 30.61
C PHE A 459 13.71 4.71 29.44
N LYS A 460 14.23 3.80 28.62
CA LYS A 460 14.92 4.19 27.38
C LYS A 460 13.91 4.65 26.34
N THR A 461 14.20 5.75 25.66
CA THR A 461 13.36 6.33 24.61
C THR A 461 14.19 6.59 23.35
N TYR A 462 13.66 6.22 22.18
CA TYR A 462 14.32 6.34 20.89
C TYR A 462 13.40 7.03 19.88
N LEU A 463 13.95 7.85 18.98
CA LEU A 463 13.32 8.48 17.82
C LEU A 463 12.71 7.45 16.87
N GLY A 464 13.31 6.26 16.76
CA GLY A 464 12.71 5.20 15.98
C GLY A 464 13.45 3.89 15.95
N ARG A 465 12.88 2.94 15.21
CA ARG A 465 13.54 1.70 14.78
C ARG A 465 13.09 1.30 13.39
N PRO A 466 13.93 0.58 12.62
CA PRO A 466 13.51 0.06 11.32
C PRO A 466 12.54 -1.10 11.53
N TRP A 467 11.23 -0.88 11.31
CA TRP A 467 10.27 -1.98 11.30
C TRP A 467 10.53 -2.91 10.12
N LYS A 468 10.86 -2.33 8.96
CA LYS A 468 11.06 -3.01 7.68
C LYS A 468 12.40 -2.60 7.03
N GLU A 469 12.85 -3.37 6.04
CA GLU A 469 14.22 -3.33 5.51
C GLU A 469 14.67 -1.95 5.00
N TYR A 470 13.77 -1.21 4.35
CA TYR A 470 14.07 0.08 3.73
C TYR A 470 13.53 1.27 4.53
N SER A 471 13.35 1.08 5.85
CA SER A 471 12.79 2.08 6.76
C SER A 471 13.35 3.49 6.52
N ARG A 472 12.46 4.49 6.43
CA ARG A 472 12.84 5.87 6.12
C ARG A 472 12.08 6.88 6.96
N THR A 473 12.78 7.48 7.92
CA THR A 473 12.30 8.61 8.72
C THR A 473 13.29 9.76 8.63
N VAL A 474 12.78 11.00 8.54
CA VAL A 474 13.58 12.22 8.59
C VAL A 474 13.02 13.13 9.68
N ILE A 475 13.88 13.59 10.59
CA ILE A 475 13.55 14.56 11.63
C ILE A 475 14.38 15.81 11.37
N MET A 476 13.73 16.95 11.21
CA MET A 476 14.41 18.21 10.86
C MET A 476 13.79 19.42 11.54
N ARG A 477 14.64 20.38 11.91
CA ARG A 477 14.28 21.64 12.56
C ARG A 477 13.37 21.46 13.78
N SER A 478 13.53 20.34 14.48
CA SER A 478 12.65 19.96 15.59
C SER A 478 13.41 20.07 16.91
N TYR A 479 12.68 20.38 17.98
CA TYR A 479 13.19 20.32 19.34
C TYR A 479 13.10 18.87 19.82
N ILE A 480 14.20 18.35 20.38
CA ILE A 480 14.28 17.01 20.98
C ILE A 480 14.75 17.22 22.42
N ASP A 481 13.95 16.78 23.40
CA ASP A 481 14.34 16.90 24.81
C ASP A 481 15.34 15.82 25.23
N ASP A 482 15.82 15.94 26.48
CA ASP A 482 16.79 15.04 27.10
C ASP A 482 16.20 13.68 27.52
N SER A 483 14.95 13.36 27.16
CA SER A 483 14.37 12.04 27.39
C SER A 483 14.80 11.02 26.33
N VAL A 484 15.22 11.48 25.15
CA VAL A 484 15.69 10.64 24.04
C VAL A 484 17.13 10.22 24.28
N ASP A 485 17.42 8.94 24.06
CA ASP A 485 18.77 8.39 24.25
C ASP A 485 19.76 9.01 23.25
N PRO A 486 20.92 9.54 23.70
CA PRO A 486 21.92 10.15 22.82
C PRO A 486 22.51 9.19 21.78
N ALA A 487 22.46 7.88 22.00
CA ALA A 487 22.95 6.88 21.04
C ALA A 487 22.12 6.79 19.74
N ASP A 488 21.02 7.54 19.66
CA ASP A 488 20.12 7.64 18.51
C ASP A 488 20.44 8.83 17.58
N GLY A 489 21.52 9.57 17.85
CA GLY A 489 21.98 10.76 17.13
C GLY A 489 23.17 10.56 16.22
#